data_AF-A0A924QBW7-F1
#
_entry.id   AF-A0A924QBW7-F1
#
_cell.length_a   1.000
_cell.length_b   1.000
_cell.length_c   1.000
_cell.angle_alpha   90.00
_cell.angle_beta   90.00
_cell.angle_gamma   90.00
#
_symmetry.space_group_name_H-M   'P 1'
#
loop_
_entity.id
_entity.type
_entity.pdbx_description
1 polymer ?
#
loop_
_entity_poly.entity_id
_entity_poly.type
_entity_poly.pdbx_seq_one_letter_code
_entity_poly.pdbx_strand_id
1 'polypeptide(L)'
;MTRALAASLAATSVWRVLLILIAGAVAYLALIPAPPVFIDTGWDKANHMLAFGAMAFTALLSCRSSKTTRLILLGLLFGYGGLIEILQMSVPNRTAEWGDLLADTVGIA
;
A
#
# COMPACT_ATOMS: atom_id res chain seq x y z
N MET A 1 -29.01 -18.94 5.88
CA MET A 1 -27.79 -18.13 5.63
C MET A 1 -28.24 -16.74 5.22
N THR A 2 -28.09 -15.77 6.10
CA THR A 2 -28.96 -14.59 6.20
C THR A 2 -28.21 -13.31 5.81
N ARG A 3 -28.90 -12.31 5.28
CA ARG A 3 -28.39 -11.06 4.65
C ARG A 3 -27.11 -10.43 5.27
N ALA A 4 -26.89 -10.57 6.58
CA ALA A 4 -25.68 -10.10 7.26
C ALA A 4 -24.38 -10.72 6.72
N LEU A 5 -24.39 -12.01 6.36
CA LEU A 5 -23.22 -12.67 5.77
C LEU A 5 -22.92 -12.11 4.37
N ALA A 6 -23.96 -11.92 3.54
CA ALA A 6 -23.81 -11.33 2.21
C ALA A 6 -23.30 -9.88 2.27
N ALA A 7 -23.82 -9.06 3.20
CA ALA A 7 -23.34 -7.70 3.43
C ALA A 7 -21.88 -7.68 3.94
N SER A 8 -21.50 -8.60 4.84
CA SER A 8 -20.13 -8.73 5.32
C SER A 8 -19.16 -9.14 4.21
N LEU A 9 -19.57 -10.06 3.32
CA LEU A 9 -18.75 -10.49 2.18
C LEU A 9 -18.61 -9.36 1.16
N ALA A 10 -19.69 -8.65 0.84
CA ALA A 10 -19.66 -7.48 -0.02
C ALA A 10 -18.73 -6.39 0.54
N ALA A 11 -18.78 -6.11 1.84
CA ALA A 11 -17.88 -5.17 2.50
C ALA A 11 -16.41 -5.59 2.35
N THR A 12 -16.06 -6.86 2.60
CA THR A 12 -14.69 -7.35 2.39
C THR A 12 -14.26 -7.26 0.92
N SER A 13 -15.17 -7.52 -0.02
CA SER A 13 -14.89 -7.38 -1.46
C SER A 13 -14.60 -5.94 -1.86
N VAL A 14 -15.34 -4.97 -1.33
CA VAL A 14 -15.08 -3.54 -1.58
C VAL A 14 -13.69 -3.15 -1.10
N TRP A 15 -13.33 -3.54 0.13
CA TRP A 15 -12.00 -3.25 0.68
C TRP A 15 -10.86 -3.92 -0.10
N ARG A 16 -11.09 -5.12 -0.65
CA ARG A 16 -10.10 -5.77 -1.54
C ARG A 16 -9.92 -5.01 -2.85
N VAL A 17 -11.02 -4.57 -3.46
CA VAL A 17 -10.96 -3.76 -4.69
C VAL A 17 -10.23 -2.44 -4.40
N LEU A 18 -10.56 -1.77 -3.29
CA LEU A 18 -9.86 -0.54 -2.88
C LEU A 18 -8.37 -0.78 -2.64
N LEU A 19 -8.00 -1.86 -1.94
CA LEU A 19 -6.59 -2.22 -1.75
C LEU A 19 -5.86 -2.39 -3.08
N ILE A 20 -6.45 -3.11 -4.04
CA ILE A 20 -5.85 -3.33 -5.36
C ILE A 20 -5.70 -2.01 -6.13
N LEU A 21 -6.71 -1.14 -6.08
CA LEU A 21 -6.66 0.17 -6.73
C LEU A 21 -5.60 1.09 -6.11
N ILE A 22 -5.51 1.13 -4.78
CA ILE A 22 -4.49 1.91 -4.07
C ILE A 22 -3.10 1.36 -4.39
N ALA A 23 -2.89 0.04 -4.32
CA ALA A 23 -1.60 -0.57 -4.67
C ALA A 23 -1.20 -0.22 -6.12
N GLY A 24 -2.13 -0.33 -7.07
CA GLY A 24 -1.89 0.07 -8.45
C GLY A 24 -1.53 1.55 -8.61
N ALA A 25 -2.23 2.44 -7.88
CA ALA A 25 -1.94 3.87 -7.89
C ALA A 25 -0.57 4.19 -7.28
N VAL A 26 -0.22 3.54 -6.16
CA VAL A 26 1.08 3.70 -5.49
C VAL A 26 2.22 3.24 -6.40
N ALA A 27 2.12 2.03 -6.99
CA ALA A 27 3.12 1.58 -7.96
C ALA A 27 3.22 2.51 -9.17
N TYR A 28 2.09 2.96 -9.73
CA TYR A 28 2.10 3.90 -10.84
C TYR A 28 2.85 5.19 -10.46
N LEU A 29 2.48 5.84 -9.35
CA LEU A 29 3.10 7.09 -8.92
C LEU A 29 4.58 6.92 -8.56
N ALA A 30 4.95 5.79 -7.94
CA ALA A 30 6.33 5.51 -7.56
C ALA A 30 7.24 5.19 -8.77
N LEU A 31 6.68 4.63 -9.85
CA LEU A 31 7.44 4.12 -11.01
C LEU A 31 7.34 4.99 -12.27
N ILE A 32 6.66 6.14 -12.20
CA ILE A 32 6.73 7.14 -13.27
C ILE A 32 7.91 8.10 -13.05
N PRO A 33 8.62 8.52 -14.13
CA PRO A 33 9.79 9.41 -14.01
C PRO A 33 9.48 10.81 -13.47
N ALA A 34 8.25 11.28 -13.66
CA ALA A 34 7.81 12.63 -13.27
C ALA A 34 6.38 12.55 -12.73
N PRO A 35 6.18 12.28 -11.43
CA PRO A 35 4.85 12.24 -10.83
C PRO A 35 4.18 13.62 -10.84
N PRO A 36 2.83 13.68 -10.88
CA PRO A 36 2.11 14.95 -10.82
C PRO A 36 2.35 15.67 -9.49
N VAL A 37 2.81 16.92 -9.55
CA VAL A 37 3.21 17.72 -8.37
C VAL A 37 2.07 18.05 -7.42
N PHE A 38 0.82 17.94 -7.87
CA PHE A 38 -0.37 18.17 -7.05
C PHE A 38 -0.80 16.91 -6.26
N ILE A 39 -0.15 15.77 -6.49
CA ILE A 39 -0.34 14.53 -5.72
C ILE A 39 0.94 14.30 -4.90
N ASP A 40 1.26 15.28 -4.06
CA ASP A 40 2.45 15.30 -3.22
C ASP A 40 2.17 16.09 -1.94
N THR A 41 2.65 15.61 -0.79
CA THR A 41 2.64 16.35 0.47
C THR A 41 3.76 17.39 0.57
N GLY A 42 4.72 17.37 -0.35
CA GLY A 42 5.96 18.15 -0.30
C GLY A 42 7.04 17.50 0.56
N TRP A 43 6.75 16.37 1.21
CA TRP A 43 7.72 15.55 1.90
C TRP A 43 7.56 14.10 1.49
N ASP A 44 8.52 13.64 0.70
CA ASP A 44 8.54 12.30 0.11
C ASP A 44 8.23 11.18 1.12
N LYS A 45 8.82 11.25 2.32
CA LYS A 45 8.67 10.21 3.35
C LYS A 45 7.26 10.24 3.97
N ALA A 46 6.57 11.39 3.98
CA ALA A 46 5.16 11.45 4.33
C ALA A 46 4.27 10.82 3.24
N ASN A 47 4.63 10.95 1.95
CA ASN A 47 3.90 10.26 0.88
C ASN A 47 3.98 8.75 1.07
N HIS A 48 5.17 8.22 1.36
CA HIS A 48 5.40 6.81 1.66
C HIS A 48 4.57 6.33 2.86
N MET A 49 4.66 7.02 4.01
CA MET A 49 3.86 6.68 5.20
C MET A 49 2.35 6.69 4.93
N LEU A 50 1.83 7.70 4.22
CA LEU A 50 0.41 7.81 3.90
C LEU A 50 -0.04 6.72 2.91
N ALA A 51 0.74 6.45 1.87
CA ALA A 51 0.45 5.43 0.88
C ALA A 51 0.39 4.04 1.53
N PHE A 52 1.41 3.69 2.31
CA PHE A 52 1.49 2.38 2.96
C PHE A 52 0.54 2.25 4.15
N GLY A 53 0.24 3.33 4.87
CA GLY A 53 -0.82 3.36 5.87
C GLY A 53 -2.21 3.16 5.28
N ALA A 54 -2.50 3.78 4.14
CA ALA A 54 -3.76 3.54 3.43
C ALA A 54 -3.88 2.09 2.93
N MET A 55 -2.79 1.51 2.42
CA MET A 55 -2.75 0.10 2.03
C MET A 55 -2.91 -0.84 3.24
N ALA A 56 -2.22 -0.59 4.35
CA ALA A 56 -2.34 -1.39 5.56
C ALA A 56 -3.76 -1.33 6.14
N PHE A 57 -4.34 -0.13 6.23
CA PHE A 57 -5.70 0.08 6.68
C PHE A 57 -6.71 -0.69 5.82
N THR A 58 -6.64 -0.54 4.49
CA THR A 58 -7.55 -1.25 3.57
C THR A 58 -7.32 -2.77 3.58
N ALA A 59 -6.06 -3.23 3.68
CA ALA A 59 -5.74 -4.64 3.78
C ALA A 59 -6.32 -5.29 5.05
N LEU A 60 -6.25 -4.61 6.19
CA LEU A 60 -6.83 -5.10 7.45
C LEU A 60 -8.36 -5.16 7.41
N LEU A 61 -9.03 -4.28 6.66
CA LEU A 61 -10.49 -4.31 6.46
C LEU A 61 -10.94 -5.30 5.37
N SER A 62 -10.03 -5.65 4.45
CA SER A 62 -10.28 -6.57 3.33
C SER A 62 -10.46 -8.04 3.74
N CYS A 63 -10.16 -8.38 4.99
CA CYS A 63 -10.26 -9.74 5.48
C CYS A 63 -10.62 -9.82 6.98
N ARG A 64 -11.54 -10.72 7.33
CA ARG A 64 -11.79 -11.10 8.73
C ARG A 64 -10.87 -12.24 9.11
N SER A 65 -9.64 -11.87 9.42
CA SER A 65 -8.51 -12.78 9.44
C SER A 65 -7.90 -12.95 10.83
N SER A 66 -7.37 -14.15 11.07
CA SER A 66 -6.57 -14.49 12.25
C SER A 66 -5.35 -13.58 12.37
N LYS A 67 -4.74 -13.53 13.57
CA LYS A 67 -3.49 -12.77 13.79
C LYS A 67 -2.41 -13.14 12.77
N THR A 68 -2.26 -14.43 12.46
CA THR A 68 -1.28 -14.93 11.49
C THR A 68 -1.52 -14.35 10.09
N THR A 69 -2.76 -14.39 9.59
CA THR A 69 -3.07 -13.85 8.27
C THR A 69 -2.87 -12.33 8.20
N ARG A 70 -3.14 -11.60 9.28
CA ARG A 70 -2.82 -10.16 9.34
C ARG A 70 -1.32 -9.91 9.24
N LEU A 71 -0.50 -10.65 9.99
CA LEU A 71 0.96 -10.54 9.92
C LEU A 71 1.49 -10.86 8.52
N ILE A 72 0.93 -11.88 7.85
CA ILE A 72 1.28 -12.19 6.46
C ILE A 72 0.97 -11.01 5.54
N LEU A 73 -0.22 -10.40 5.66
CA LEU A 73 -0.59 -9.25 4.83
C LEU A 73 0.33 -8.05 5.06
N LEU A 74 0.65 -7.72 6.32
CA LEU A 74 1.58 -6.63 6.62
C LEU A 74 2.99 -6.93 6.09
N GLY A 75 3.44 -8.20 6.18
CA GLY A 75 4.70 -8.65 5.59
C GLY A 75 4.71 -8.56 4.06
N LEU A 76 3.58 -8.85 3.40
CA LEU A 76 3.43 -8.67 1.95
C LEU A 76 3.50 -7.20 1.56
N LEU A 77 2.91 -6.29 2.34
CA LEU A 77 3.04 -4.85 2.11
C LEU A 77 4.49 -4.38 2.28
N PHE A 78 5.20 -4.85 3.31
CA PHE A 78 6.63 -4.56 3.46
C PHE A 78 7.45 -5.04 2.26
N GLY A 79 7.19 -6.29 1.81
CA GLY A 79 7.83 -6.84 0.62
C GLY A 79 7.47 -6.07 -0.67
N TYR A 80 6.27 -5.50 -0.73
CA TYR A 80 5.82 -4.65 -1.83
C TYR A 80 6.57 -3.31 -1.88
N GLY A 81 6.78 -2.66 -0.73
CA GLY A 81 7.65 -1.47 -0.63
C GLY A 81 9.07 -1.76 -1.10
N GLY A 82 9.68 -2.84 -0.58
CA GLY A 82 11.00 -3.27 -1.03
C GLY A 82 11.09 -3.58 -2.53
N LEU A 83 10.04 -4.15 -3.11
CA LEU A 83 9.96 -4.37 -4.56
C LEU A 83 9.90 -3.05 -5.34
N ILE A 84 9.12 -2.07 -4.87
CA ILE A 84 9.03 -0.75 -5.50
C ILE A 84 10.39 -0.05 -5.48
N GLU A 85 11.09 -0.05 -4.36
CA GLU A 85 12.45 0.51 -4.23
C GLU A 85 13.41 -0.12 -5.26
N ILE A 86 13.38 -1.45 -5.40
CA ILE A 86 14.21 -2.15 -6.39
C ILE A 86 13.85 -1.73 -7.81
N LEU A 87 12.55 -1.62 -8.13
CA LEU A 87 12.09 -1.23 -9.45
C LEU A 87 12.41 0.24 -9.78
N GLN A 88 12.42 1.12 -8.77
CA GLN A 88 12.79 2.53 -8.92
C GLN A 88 14.23 2.71 -9.40
N MET A 89 15.15 1.78 -9.10
CA MET A 89 16.51 1.82 -9.66
C MET A 89 16.55 1.79 -11.19
N SER A 90 15.48 1.33 -11.84
CA SER A 90 15.36 1.29 -13.30
C SER A 90 14.56 2.48 -13.88
N VAL A 91 14.10 3.40 -13.03
CA VAL A 91 13.26 4.55 -13.44
C VAL A 91 14.11 5.82 -13.42
N PRO A 92 14.17 6.59 -14.54
CA PRO A 92 14.87 7.87 -14.56
C PRO A 92 14.36 8.83 -13.49
N ASN A 93 15.29 9.54 -12.83
CA ASN A 93 15.01 10.48 -11.74
C ASN A 93 14.39 9.87 -10.48
N ARG A 94 14.48 8.54 -10.31
CA ARG A 94 14.16 7.85 -9.06
C ARG A 94 15.41 7.21 -8.47
N THR A 95 15.43 7.10 -7.16
CA THR A 95 16.50 6.49 -6.37
C THR A 95 15.87 5.52 -5.39
N ALA A 96 16.49 4.36 -5.21
CA ALA A 96 16.12 3.46 -4.13
C ALA A 96 16.73 3.98 -2.83
N GLU A 97 15.91 4.16 -1.79
CA GLU A 97 16.32 4.70 -0.51
C GLU A 97 15.85 3.82 0.65
N TRP A 98 16.78 3.45 1.52
CA TRP A 98 16.44 2.77 2.78
C TRP A 98 15.50 3.60 3.67
N GLY A 99 15.55 4.93 3.53
CA GLY A 99 14.64 5.84 4.24
C GLY A 99 13.19 5.71 3.79
N ASP A 100 12.96 5.36 2.53
CA ASP A 100 11.63 5.19 1.96
C ASP A 100 11.03 3.84 2.37
N LEU A 101 11.85 2.77 2.36
CA LEU A 101 11.45 1.49 2.96
C LEU A 101 11.14 1.60 4.47
N LEU A 102 11.87 2.45 5.20
CA LEU A 102 11.56 2.74 6.61
C LEU A 102 10.23 3.51 6.73
N ALA A 103 9.99 4.50 5.87
CA ALA A 103 8.74 5.26 5.86
C ALA A 103 7.53 4.36 5.52
N ASP A 104 7.68 3.43 4.56
CA ASP A 104 6.68 2.40 4.26
C ASP A 104 6.37 1.55 5.49
N THR A 105 7.42 1.11 6.19
CA THR A 105 7.30 0.29 7.41
C THR A 105 6.58 1.05 8.52
N VAL A 106 6.87 2.34 8.69
CA VAL A 106 6.16 3.22 9.63
C VAL A 106 4.70 3.39 9.24
N GLY A 107 4.40 3.51 7.94
CA GLY A 107 3.02 3.54 7.45
C GLY A 107 2.26 2.23 7.72
N ILE A 108 2.94 1.08 7.61
CA ILE A 108 2.35 -0.25 7.84
C ILE A 108 2.00 -0.50 9.32
N ALA A 109 2.76 0.08 10.26
CA ALA A 109 2.71 -0.19 11.70
C ALA A 109 1.49 0.45 12.40
#